data_AF-A0A1F9PES6-F1
#
_entry.id   AF-A0A1F9PES6-F1
#
_cell.length_a   1.000
_cell.length_b   1.000
_cell.length_c   1.000
_cell.angle_alpha   90.00
_cell.angle_beta   90.00
_cell.angle_gamma   90.00
#
_symmetry.space_group_name_H-M   'P 1'
#
loop_
_entity.id
_entity.type
_entity.pdbx_description
1 polymer ?
#
loop_
_entity_poly.entity_id
_entity_poly.type
_entity_poly.pdbx_seq_one_letter_code
_entity_poly.pdbx_strand_id
1 'polypeptide(L)'
;MNLKLKDIIDLDYLMDQDEALSSKADIRLRKNKDKKIFEQIRKICKTDKALVLAWLEARRREGSVEKEEKGMRLLPGTVFYSIYSIMMWGLILLGSITGLSLSWSFLAYHGTRPVNVALFIVLFIVLQVVLVLVTIFFLILRHMGIRSGKGWFQNSIIHTLLFSLFFHILPELVKKTDVWIFKGGSDTLEYTSSLIRMKTREYREFFFWPFFILVAVFSFCFTTSTLGGTFFRIIVSDMAFGWQSTLMTNSERIHDLVTWMALPWSWFMPETLAHPTLAQVEGSRIILKDGISVLATRDLVSWWPFLCLGIFFYAVLPRGILMIIGILAQNHALGRFDFDRPVFRPLIIRIQSPVQDADTDPSFVKTGLPGGDSSPDIGLMVSPADHDLPGKPQNLVISAHKALVLAPRAIYSDAAGQKISHYIHTRLFFDVKEIIKISLDPEQDVDIFNRIKNSGADQVVLVHEAWQPPIRGLLYYFKQLKSVMPGKMLLWILLTGDAGSKNLFMDETDGNFEIWKKAVFRLEDTGIKLMRLI
;
A
#
# COMPACT_ATOMS: atom_id res chain seq x y z
N MET A 1 9.45 -11.01 8.16
CA MET A 1 9.18 -10.77 6.73
C MET A 1 8.78 -9.31 6.55
N ASN A 2 9.56 -8.53 5.77
CA ASN A 2 9.30 -7.11 5.55
C ASN A 2 8.24 -6.96 4.46
N LEU A 3 7.12 -6.30 4.79
CA LEU A 3 6.03 -6.04 3.85
C LEU A 3 6.49 -5.10 2.73
N LYS A 4 6.32 -5.50 1.48
CA LYS A 4 6.59 -4.65 0.31
C LYS A 4 5.27 -4.21 -0.33
N LEU A 5 5.30 -3.09 -1.07
CA LEU A 5 4.12 -2.60 -1.78
C LEU A 5 3.57 -3.63 -2.79
N LYS A 6 4.45 -4.41 -3.45
CA LYS A 6 4.04 -5.51 -4.32
C LYS A 6 3.20 -6.58 -3.62
N ASP A 7 3.41 -6.79 -2.31
CA ASP A 7 2.67 -7.78 -1.53
C ASP A 7 1.25 -7.31 -1.26
N ILE A 8 1.07 -6.01 -1.01
CA ILE A 8 -0.25 -5.40 -0.85
C ILE A 8 -1.03 -5.43 -2.17
N ILE A 9 -0.36 -5.13 -3.29
CA ILE A 9 -0.99 -5.17 -4.63
C ILE A 9 -1.45 -6.59 -4.98
N ASP A 10 -0.58 -7.59 -4.78
CA ASP A 10 -0.93 -8.98 -5.07
C ASP A 10 -2.05 -9.49 -4.15
N LEU A 11 -2.04 -9.09 -2.88
CA LEU A 11 -3.07 -9.47 -1.91
C LEU A 11 -4.44 -8.93 -2.31
N ASP A 12 -4.54 -7.64 -2.63
CA ASP A 12 -5.80 -7.00 -3.05
C ASP A 12 -6.35 -7.64 -4.32
N TYR A 13 -5.46 -7.91 -5.30
CA TYR A 13 -5.83 -8.58 -6.54
C TYR A 13 -6.39 -9.99 -6.32
N LEU A 14 -5.71 -10.82 -5.52
CA LEU A 14 -6.15 -12.19 -5.26
C LEU A 14 -7.46 -12.22 -4.47
N MET A 15 -7.67 -11.26 -3.57
CA MET A 15 -8.93 -11.12 -2.84
C MET A 15 -10.08 -10.73 -3.77
N ASP A 16 -9.86 -9.79 -4.69
CA ASP A 16 -10.86 -9.41 -5.70
C ASP A 16 -11.19 -10.56 -6.65
N GLN A 17 -10.18 -11.34 -7.08
CA GLN A 17 -10.41 -12.56 -7.86
C GLN A 17 -11.28 -13.56 -7.10
N ASP A 18 -11.00 -13.79 -5.82
CA ASP A 18 -11.76 -14.70 -4.98
C ASP A 18 -13.20 -14.22 -4.73
N GLU A 19 -13.45 -12.91 -4.71
CA GLU A 19 -14.77 -12.29 -4.54
C GLU A 19 -15.59 -12.30 -5.85
N ALA A 20 -14.91 -12.40 -7.01
CA ALA A 20 -15.55 -12.50 -8.32
C ALA A 20 -16.07 -13.91 -8.66
N LEU A 21 -15.70 -14.95 -7.90
CA LEU A 21 -16.16 -16.32 -8.11
C LEU A 21 -17.65 -16.47 -7.79
N SER A 22 -18.44 -16.91 -8.77
CA SER A 22 -19.88 -17.15 -8.64
C SER A 22 -20.28 -18.63 -8.71
N SER A 23 -19.47 -19.48 -9.33
CA SER A 23 -19.75 -20.91 -9.48
C SER A 23 -19.53 -21.69 -8.18
N LYS A 24 -20.47 -22.58 -7.83
CA LYS A 24 -20.36 -23.43 -6.63
C LYS A 24 -19.10 -24.30 -6.63
N ALA A 25 -18.74 -24.83 -7.81
CA ALA A 25 -17.56 -25.69 -7.96
C ALA A 25 -16.27 -24.91 -7.65
N ASP A 26 -16.16 -23.67 -8.13
CA ASP A 26 -15.00 -22.82 -7.91
C ASP A 26 -14.90 -22.35 -6.46
N ILE A 27 -16.03 -22.03 -5.82
CA ILE A 27 -16.07 -21.67 -4.39
C ILE A 27 -15.66 -22.85 -3.51
N ARG A 28 -16.12 -24.07 -3.82
CA ARG A 28 -15.70 -25.31 -3.11
C ARG A 28 -14.21 -25.57 -3.31
N LEU A 29 -13.72 -25.45 -4.55
CA LEU A 29 -12.30 -25.61 -4.87
C LEU A 29 -11.44 -24.61 -4.10
N ARG A 30 -11.84 -23.33 -4.05
CA ARG A 30 -11.15 -22.29 -3.27
C ARG A 30 -11.13 -22.63 -1.78
N LYS A 31 -12.25 -23.03 -1.18
CA LYS A 31 -12.31 -23.42 0.24
C LYS A 31 -11.36 -24.59 0.55
N ASN A 32 -11.32 -25.60 -0.33
CA ASN A 32 -10.42 -26.73 -0.19
C ASN A 32 -8.95 -26.32 -0.30
N LYS A 33 -8.63 -25.36 -1.19
CA LYS A 33 -7.28 -24.77 -1.30
C LYS A 33 -6.91 -24.02 -0.02
N ASP A 34 -7.76 -23.12 0.46
CA ASP A 34 -7.51 -22.34 1.68
C ASP A 34 -7.29 -23.25 2.91
N LYS A 35 -8.02 -24.38 3.01
CA LYS A 35 -7.81 -25.38 4.06
C LYS A 35 -6.41 -26.01 3.99
N LYS A 36 -5.99 -26.49 2.82
CA LYS A 36 -4.64 -27.08 2.64
C LYS A 36 -3.55 -26.07 3.03
N ILE A 37 -3.73 -24.82 2.64
CA ILE A 37 -2.84 -23.71 2.98
C ILE A 37 -2.84 -23.49 4.50
N PHE A 38 -4.01 -23.43 5.15
CA PHE A 38 -4.13 -23.27 6.60
C PHE A 38 -3.48 -24.41 7.39
N GLU A 39 -3.68 -25.66 6.98
CA GLU A 39 -3.08 -26.83 7.63
C GLU A 39 -1.55 -26.79 7.61
N GLN A 40 -0.96 -26.31 6.52
CA GLN A 40 0.49 -26.12 6.40
C GLN A 40 1.00 -24.97 7.29
N ILE A 41 0.21 -23.90 7.44
CA ILE A 41 0.65 -22.64 8.06
C ILE A 41 0.34 -22.56 9.56
N ARG A 42 -0.71 -23.25 10.03
CA ARG A 42 -1.25 -23.18 11.41
C ARG A 42 -0.22 -23.48 12.49
N LYS A 43 0.79 -24.31 12.21
CA LYS A 43 1.86 -24.66 13.16
C LYS A 43 2.90 -23.54 13.33
N ILE A 44 3.00 -22.64 12.35
CA ILE A 44 4.08 -21.65 12.25
C ILE A 44 3.58 -20.23 12.56
N CYS A 45 2.35 -19.89 12.16
CA CYS A 45 1.82 -18.54 12.28
C CYS A 45 0.93 -18.36 13.51
N LYS A 46 1.29 -17.43 14.40
CA LYS A 46 0.54 -17.07 15.62
C LYS A 46 -0.19 -15.72 15.52
N THR A 47 0.03 -14.97 14.45
CA THR A 47 -0.51 -13.60 14.27
C THR A 47 -1.25 -13.52 12.94
N ASP A 48 -2.35 -12.77 12.88
CA ASP A 48 -3.16 -12.59 11.66
C ASP A 48 -2.33 -12.05 10.49
N LYS A 49 -1.41 -11.12 10.75
CA LYS A 49 -0.44 -10.64 9.76
C LYS A 49 0.40 -11.77 9.15
N ALA A 50 0.90 -12.68 9.99
CA ALA A 50 1.72 -13.79 9.52
C ALA A 50 0.87 -14.79 8.72
N LEU A 51 -0.38 -15.01 9.14
CA LEU A 51 -1.34 -15.86 8.43
C LEU A 51 -1.65 -15.34 7.03
N VAL A 52 -1.97 -14.05 6.90
CA VAL A 52 -2.28 -13.41 5.60
C VAL A 52 -1.08 -13.45 4.66
N LEU A 53 0.13 -13.15 5.17
CA LEU A 53 1.35 -13.18 4.36
C LEU A 53 1.72 -14.60 3.91
N ALA A 54 1.57 -15.59 4.78
CA ALA A 54 1.83 -16.98 4.42
C ALA A 54 0.79 -17.51 3.42
N TRP A 55 -0.49 -17.10 3.55
CA TRP A 55 -1.51 -17.38 2.54
C TRP A 55 -1.16 -16.77 1.17
N LEU A 56 -0.72 -15.51 1.16
CA LEU A 56 -0.28 -14.83 -0.07
C LEU A 56 0.88 -15.57 -0.74
N GLU A 57 1.88 -16.00 0.04
CA GLU A 57 3.01 -16.77 -0.50
C GLU A 57 2.58 -18.14 -1.05
N ALA A 58 1.66 -18.83 -0.38
CA ALA A 58 1.13 -20.10 -0.87
C ALA A 58 0.39 -19.92 -2.21
N ARG A 59 -0.48 -18.90 -2.31
CA ARG A 59 -1.19 -18.57 -3.56
C ARG A 59 -0.25 -18.17 -4.69
N ARG A 60 0.85 -17.47 -4.39
CA ARG A 60 1.91 -17.16 -5.37
C ARG A 60 2.59 -18.41 -5.91
N ARG A 61 2.88 -19.39 -5.04
CA ARG A 61 3.51 -20.66 -5.46
C ARG A 61 2.58 -21.47 -6.35
N GLU A 62 1.30 -21.58 -5.99
CA GLU A 62 0.29 -22.24 -6.85
C GLU A 62 0.17 -21.58 -8.22
N GLY A 63 0.05 -20.25 -8.25
CA GLY A 63 -0.01 -19.50 -9.50
C GLY A 63 1.27 -19.62 -10.35
N SER A 64 2.41 -19.95 -9.74
CA SER A 64 3.65 -20.23 -10.47
C SER A 64 3.67 -21.63 -11.09
N VAL A 65 3.00 -22.61 -10.48
CA VAL A 65 2.88 -23.98 -11.04
C VAL A 65 1.86 -24.00 -12.18
N GLU A 66 0.71 -23.33 -12.03
CA GLU A 66 -0.27 -23.16 -13.12
C GLU A 66 0.30 -22.36 -14.31
N LYS A 67 1.34 -21.55 -14.07
CA LYS A 67 2.09 -20.77 -15.08
C LYS A 67 2.85 -21.64 -16.08
N GLU A 68 3.32 -22.81 -15.67
CA GLU A 68 4.06 -23.74 -16.54
C GLU A 68 3.11 -24.50 -17.50
N GLU A 69 1.85 -24.69 -17.11
CA GLU A 69 0.88 -25.48 -17.89
C GLU A 69 0.01 -24.65 -18.86
N LYS A 70 -0.38 -23.42 -18.51
CA LYS A 70 -1.41 -22.64 -19.26
C LYS A 70 -0.91 -21.34 -19.91
N GLY A 71 0.40 -21.10 -19.92
CA GLY A 71 0.97 -19.83 -20.36
C GLY A 71 0.94 -18.77 -19.25
N MET A 72 1.90 -17.85 -19.29
CA MET A 72 2.24 -17.01 -18.14
C MET A 72 1.11 -16.09 -17.68
N ARG A 73 0.62 -16.24 -16.45
CA ARG A 73 -0.10 -15.17 -15.74
C ARG A 73 0.83 -14.55 -14.70
N LEU A 74 1.39 -13.38 -14.99
CA LEU A 74 2.16 -12.61 -14.00
C LEU A 74 1.21 -11.90 -13.03
N LEU A 75 1.52 -11.97 -11.74
CA LEU A 75 0.75 -11.26 -10.72
C LEU A 75 0.96 -9.73 -10.84
N PRO A 76 -0.08 -8.90 -10.63
CA PRO A 76 0.03 -7.46 -10.85
C PRO A 76 1.12 -6.75 -10.04
N GLY A 77 1.43 -7.23 -8.82
CA GLY A 77 2.48 -6.70 -7.98
C GLY A 77 3.90 -7.03 -8.48
N THR A 78 4.10 -8.18 -9.13
CA THR A 78 5.39 -8.48 -9.78
C THR A 78 5.58 -7.62 -11.02
N VAL A 79 4.52 -7.42 -11.79
CA VAL A 79 4.50 -6.50 -12.93
C VAL A 79 4.83 -5.07 -12.49
N PHE A 80 4.15 -4.57 -11.46
CA PHE A 80 4.42 -3.25 -10.88
C PHE A 80 5.88 -3.11 -10.44
N TYR A 81 6.41 -4.11 -9.71
CA TYR A 81 7.79 -4.08 -9.24
C TYR A 81 8.80 -4.04 -10.40
N SER A 82 8.57 -4.82 -11.46
CA SER A 82 9.42 -4.84 -12.65
C SER A 82 9.41 -3.48 -13.35
N ILE A 83 8.23 -2.90 -13.58
CA ILE A 83 8.08 -1.56 -14.19
C ILE A 83 8.76 -0.49 -13.33
N TYR A 84 8.53 -0.52 -12.02
CA TYR A 84 9.15 0.40 -11.08
C TYR A 84 10.68 0.28 -11.10
N SER A 85 11.22 -0.94 -11.19
CA SER A 85 12.66 -1.17 -11.28
C SER A 85 13.25 -0.67 -12.60
N ILE A 86 12.57 -0.86 -13.74
CA ILE A 86 13.01 -0.32 -15.03
C ILE A 86 13.05 1.20 -14.97
N MET A 87 12.00 1.82 -14.42
CA MET A 87 11.94 3.28 -14.29
C MET A 87 13.03 3.81 -13.34
N MET A 88 13.32 3.10 -12.25
CA MET A 88 14.42 3.44 -11.36
C MET A 88 15.75 3.47 -12.13
N TRP A 89 16.08 2.42 -12.87
CA TRP A 89 17.29 2.36 -13.69
C TRP A 89 17.31 3.42 -14.79
N GLY A 90 16.17 3.64 -15.44
CA GLY A 90 16.01 4.69 -16.45
C GLY A 90 16.28 6.08 -15.90
N LEU A 91 15.77 6.39 -14.70
CA LEU A 91 16.00 7.67 -14.03
C LEU A 91 17.42 7.83 -13.50
N ILE A 92 18.07 6.74 -13.05
CA ILE A 92 19.50 6.75 -12.70
C ILE A 92 20.33 7.11 -13.94
N LEU A 93 20.08 6.45 -15.06
CA LEU A 93 20.79 6.70 -16.31
C LEU A 93 20.53 8.12 -16.81
N LEU A 94 19.26 8.54 -16.88
CA LEU A 94 18.86 9.85 -17.35
C LEU A 94 19.43 10.98 -16.47
N GLY A 95 19.31 10.85 -15.15
CA GLY A 95 19.89 11.80 -14.19
C GLY A 95 21.40 11.89 -14.38
N SER A 96 22.08 10.75 -14.54
CA SER A 96 23.53 10.72 -14.72
C SER A 96 23.97 11.40 -16.02
N ILE A 97 23.32 11.08 -17.14
CA ILE A 97 23.63 11.67 -18.46
C ILE A 97 23.36 13.17 -18.45
N THR A 98 22.21 13.59 -17.94
CA THR A 98 21.84 15.02 -17.92
C THR A 98 22.72 15.84 -16.99
N GLY A 99 23.06 15.31 -15.80
CA GLY A 99 23.97 15.95 -14.86
C GLY A 99 25.39 16.08 -15.39
N LEU A 100 25.91 15.01 -16.01
CA LEU A 100 27.21 15.02 -16.68
C LEU A 100 27.20 16.01 -17.85
N SER A 101 26.19 15.95 -18.72
CA SER A 101 26.05 16.81 -19.89
C SER A 101 25.98 18.29 -19.51
N LEU A 102 25.24 18.65 -18.46
CA LEU A 102 25.15 20.04 -18.00
C LEU A 102 26.51 20.57 -17.52
N SER A 103 27.21 19.80 -16.68
CA SER A 103 28.54 20.19 -16.21
C SER A 103 29.55 20.26 -17.36
N TRP A 104 29.49 19.30 -18.28
CA TRP A 104 30.37 19.24 -19.44
C TRP A 104 30.17 20.39 -20.41
N SER A 105 28.91 20.76 -20.65
CA SER A 105 28.53 21.85 -21.55
C SER A 105 28.86 23.21 -20.93
N PHE A 106 28.61 23.39 -19.63
CA PHE A 106 28.95 24.65 -18.95
C PHE A 106 30.45 24.88 -18.89
N LEU A 107 31.22 23.80 -18.66
CA LEU A 107 32.69 23.82 -18.58
C LEU A 107 33.36 23.54 -19.94
N ALA A 108 32.62 23.64 -21.05
CA ALA A 108 33.20 23.53 -22.39
C ALA A 108 34.05 24.77 -22.68
N TYR A 109 35.31 24.73 -22.23
CA TYR A 109 36.27 25.81 -22.37
C TYR A 109 36.88 25.82 -23.79
N HIS A 110 36.93 27.00 -24.40
CA HIS A 110 37.47 27.23 -25.75
C HIS A 110 38.78 28.05 -25.75
N GLY A 111 39.55 28.05 -24.66
CA GLY A 111 40.86 28.73 -24.61
C GLY A 111 40.81 30.27 -24.53
N THR A 112 39.63 30.87 -24.65
CA THR A 112 39.47 32.30 -24.92
C THR A 112 38.71 33.09 -23.86
N ARG A 113 38.04 32.44 -22.90
CA ARG A 113 37.28 33.11 -21.82
C ARG A 113 37.25 32.26 -20.54
N PRO A 114 37.71 32.77 -19.38
CA PRO A 114 37.62 32.05 -18.10
C PRO A 114 36.17 31.75 -17.72
N VAL A 115 35.97 30.70 -16.93
CA VAL A 115 34.64 30.30 -16.44
C VAL A 115 34.17 31.30 -15.39
N ASN A 116 32.98 31.87 -15.59
CA ASN A 116 32.39 32.81 -14.64
C ASN A 116 31.87 32.07 -13.40
N VAL A 117 32.55 32.26 -12.28
CA VAL A 117 32.23 31.67 -10.97
C VAL A 117 30.84 32.08 -10.49
N ALA A 118 30.41 33.32 -10.71
CA ALA A 118 29.10 33.78 -10.24
C ALA A 118 27.96 33.01 -10.94
N LEU A 119 28.07 32.79 -12.25
CA LEU A 119 27.10 31.98 -13.00
C LEU A 119 27.13 30.52 -12.54
N PHE A 120 28.33 30.00 -12.26
CA PHE A 120 28.48 28.65 -11.72
C PHE A 120 27.76 28.50 -10.37
N ILE A 121 27.99 29.43 -9.43
CA ILE A 121 27.35 29.43 -8.11
C ILE A 121 25.83 29.51 -8.24
N VAL A 122 25.30 30.41 -9.09
CA VAL A 122 23.86 30.55 -9.27
C VAL A 122 23.23 29.25 -9.79
N LEU A 123 23.83 28.64 -10.81
CA LEU A 123 23.26 27.47 -11.48
C LEU A 123 23.43 26.17 -10.68
N PHE A 124 24.61 25.94 -10.13
CA PHE A 124 24.98 24.65 -9.51
C PHE A 124 24.82 24.63 -8.00
N ILE A 125 24.68 25.79 -7.35
CA ILE A 125 24.53 25.88 -5.89
C ILE A 125 23.18 26.53 -5.54
N VAL A 126 22.97 27.81 -5.87
CA VAL A 126 21.80 28.56 -5.41
C VAL A 126 20.49 27.96 -5.95
N LEU A 127 20.42 27.69 -7.25
CA LEU A 127 19.25 27.04 -7.85
C LEU A 127 18.97 25.68 -7.20
N GLN A 128 20.01 24.91 -6.87
CA GLN A 128 19.85 23.61 -6.21
C GLN A 128 19.27 23.75 -4.80
N VAL A 129 19.75 24.72 -4.02
CA VAL A 129 19.20 25.05 -2.70
C VAL A 129 17.72 25.42 -2.81
N VAL A 130 17.35 26.29 -3.76
CA VAL A 130 15.95 26.69 -3.98
C VAL A 130 15.08 25.47 -4.29
N LEU A 131 15.52 24.59 -5.19
CA LEU A 131 14.76 23.37 -5.54
C LEU A 131 14.62 22.41 -4.34
N VAL A 132 15.65 22.30 -3.49
CA VAL A 132 15.58 21.53 -2.24
C VAL A 132 14.58 22.14 -1.27
N LEU A 133 14.60 23.46 -1.08
CA LEU A 133 13.65 24.17 -0.21
C LEU A 133 12.21 24.02 -0.69
N VAL A 134 11.96 24.11 -1.99
CA VAL A 134 10.66 23.83 -2.59
C VAL A 134 10.20 22.41 -2.30
N THR A 135 11.11 21.43 -2.40
CA THR A 135 10.79 20.03 -2.08
C THR A 135 10.41 19.86 -0.60
N ILE A 136 11.17 20.46 0.30
CA ILE A 136 10.89 20.44 1.75
C ILE A 136 9.55 21.11 2.06
N PHE A 137 9.28 22.26 1.44
CA PHE A 137 8.02 22.97 1.60
C PHE A 137 6.81 22.10 1.23
N PHE A 138 6.84 21.40 0.10
CA PHE A 138 5.77 20.48 -0.28
C PHE A 138 5.65 19.26 0.65
N LEU A 139 6.75 18.76 1.20
CA LEU A 139 6.72 17.69 2.21
C LEU A 139 6.07 18.16 3.52
N ILE A 140 6.36 19.39 3.96
CA ILE A 140 5.75 19.99 5.16
C ILE A 140 4.25 20.19 4.93
N LEU A 141 3.85 20.76 3.78
CA LEU A 141 2.44 20.93 3.45
C LEU A 141 1.67 19.60 3.44
N ARG A 142 2.26 18.54 2.90
CA ARG A 142 1.69 17.18 2.95
C ARG A 142 1.55 16.70 4.39
N HIS A 143 2.58 16.86 5.20
CA HIS A 143 2.56 16.42 6.61
C HIS A 143 1.46 17.13 7.41
N MET A 144 1.28 18.44 7.20
CA MET A 144 0.22 19.23 7.82
C MET A 144 -1.17 18.83 7.30
N GLY A 145 -1.30 18.57 6.00
CA GLY A 145 -2.55 18.15 5.36
C GLY A 145 -3.07 16.79 5.88
N ILE A 146 -2.16 15.86 6.19
CA ILE A 146 -2.52 14.56 6.80
C ILE A 146 -3.12 14.77 8.21
N ARG A 147 -2.59 15.73 8.99
CA ARG A 147 -3.00 15.96 10.38
C ARG A 147 -4.35 16.68 10.52
N SER A 148 -4.74 17.45 9.50
CA SER A 148 -5.94 18.28 9.54
C SER A 148 -7.24 17.50 9.29
N GLY A 149 -7.18 16.24 8.84
CA GLY A 149 -8.36 15.42 8.51
C GLY A 149 -9.19 15.92 7.31
N LYS A 150 -9.03 17.20 6.94
CA LYS A 150 -9.51 17.79 5.69
C LYS A 150 -8.56 17.42 4.57
N GLY A 151 -9.07 16.63 3.62
CA GLY A 151 -8.39 16.17 2.42
C GLY A 151 -8.01 17.27 1.43
N TRP A 152 -7.35 18.35 1.84
CA TRP A 152 -6.92 19.44 0.97
C TRP A 152 -6.03 18.94 -0.19
N PHE A 153 -5.32 17.82 0.02
CA PHE A 153 -4.52 17.14 -1.02
C PHE A 153 -5.24 16.00 -1.75
N GLN A 154 -6.50 15.66 -1.42
CA GLN A 154 -7.24 14.62 -2.16
C GLN A 154 -7.45 14.97 -3.63
N ASN A 155 -7.36 16.25 -4.01
CA ASN A 155 -7.42 16.74 -5.40
C ASN A 155 -6.12 17.41 -5.88
N SER A 156 -4.97 17.15 -5.23
CA SER A 156 -3.71 17.78 -5.65
C SER A 156 -3.28 17.31 -7.04
N ILE A 157 -2.83 18.26 -7.87
CA ILE A 157 -2.23 18.05 -9.20
C ILE A 157 -1.13 16.98 -9.14
N ILE A 158 -0.36 16.94 -8.05
CA ILE A 158 0.69 15.96 -7.82
C ILE A 158 0.09 14.54 -7.82
N HIS A 159 -1.06 14.34 -7.17
CA HIS A 159 -1.74 13.04 -7.18
C HIS A 159 -2.33 12.69 -8.55
N THR A 160 -2.78 13.66 -9.32
CA THR A 160 -3.27 13.43 -10.70
C THR A 160 -2.12 13.06 -11.63
N LEU A 161 -0.97 13.74 -11.53
CA LEU A 161 0.24 13.44 -12.30
C LEU A 161 0.86 12.09 -11.90
N LEU A 162 0.96 11.82 -10.60
CA LEU A 162 1.32 10.53 -10.03
C LEU A 162 0.48 9.42 -10.66
N PHE A 163 -0.83 9.60 -10.63
CA PHE A 163 -1.77 8.61 -11.12
C PHE A 163 -1.68 8.45 -12.64
N SER A 164 -1.59 9.54 -13.39
CA SER A 164 -1.39 9.50 -14.84
C SER A 164 -0.10 8.75 -15.21
N LEU A 165 0.99 8.98 -14.47
CA LEU A 165 2.26 8.29 -14.71
C LEU A 165 2.13 6.77 -14.52
N PHE A 166 1.62 6.31 -13.38
CA PHE A 166 1.53 4.88 -13.06
C PHE A 166 0.45 4.14 -13.84
N PHE A 167 -0.68 4.77 -14.14
CA PHE A 167 -1.86 4.09 -14.66
C PHE A 167 -2.20 4.43 -16.12
N HIS A 168 -1.53 5.40 -16.75
CA HIS A 168 -1.71 5.72 -18.18
C HIS A 168 -0.39 5.67 -18.95
N ILE A 169 0.59 6.48 -18.54
CA ILE A 169 1.84 6.65 -19.32
C ILE A 169 2.69 5.37 -19.29
N LEU A 170 2.89 4.78 -18.11
CA LEU A 170 3.74 3.59 -17.95
C LEU A 170 3.22 2.37 -18.72
N PRO A 171 1.92 1.98 -18.61
CA PRO A 171 1.38 0.89 -19.41
C PRO A 171 1.51 1.13 -20.92
N GLU A 172 1.37 2.37 -21.38
CA GLU A 172 1.43 2.69 -22.81
C GLU A 172 2.87 2.62 -23.36
N LEU A 173 3.86 3.06 -22.57
CA LEU A 173 5.28 2.89 -22.90
C LEU A 173 5.67 1.41 -22.95
N VAL A 174 5.20 0.62 -21.98
CA VAL A 174 5.44 -0.82 -21.91
C VAL A 174 4.69 -1.58 -23.01
N LYS A 175 3.54 -1.11 -23.48
CA LYS A 175 2.88 -1.71 -24.66
C LYS A 175 3.65 -1.47 -25.95
N LYS A 176 4.29 -0.30 -26.08
CA LYS A 176 5.05 0.08 -27.29
C LYS A 176 6.45 -0.53 -27.33
N THR A 177 7.06 -0.71 -26.16
CA THR A 177 8.34 -1.40 -26.03
C THR A 177 8.03 -2.86 -25.71
N ASP A 178 8.19 -3.76 -26.67
CA ASP A 178 7.97 -5.20 -26.52
C ASP A 178 9.07 -5.79 -25.59
N VAL A 179 9.11 -5.30 -24.36
CA VAL A 179 10.11 -5.63 -23.34
C VAL A 179 9.97 -7.11 -23.08
N TRP A 180 11.08 -7.83 -23.12
CA TRP A 180 11.17 -9.31 -22.95
C TRP A 180 10.39 -9.88 -21.74
N ILE A 181 10.07 -9.03 -20.76
CA ILE A 181 9.27 -9.34 -19.56
C ILE A 181 7.76 -9.50 -19.89
N PHE A 182 7.25 -8.89 -20.96
CA PHE A 182 5.86 -8.90 -21.40
C PHE A 182 5.70 -9.58 -22.76
N LYS A 183 6.15 -10.83 -22.89
CA LYS A 183 5.84 -11.63 -24.07
C LYS A 183 4.35 -12.04 -24.08
N GLY A 184 3.49 -11.13 -24.51
CA GLY A 184 2.04 -11.34 -24.62
C GLY A 184 1.25 -10.07 -24.33
N GLY A 185 0.76 -9.40 -25.37
CA GLY A 185 -0.01 -8.15 -25.24
C GLY A 185 -1.27 -8.25 -24.36
N SER A 186 -1.81 -9.46 -24.16
CA SER A 186 -2.93 -9.76 -23.24
C SER A 186 -2.65 -9.38 -21.79
N ASP A 187 -1.41 -9.57 -21.32
CA ASP A 187 -1.05 -9.45 -19.91
C ASP A 187 -1.01 -7.97 -19.48
N THR A 188 -0.65 -7.08 -20.42
CA THR A 188 -0.67 -5.63 -20.19
C THR A 188 -2.10 -5.09 -20.05
N LEU A 189 -3.08 -5.72 -20.71
CA LEU A 189 -4.48 -5.31 -20.69
C LEU A 189 -5.15 -5.74 -19.38
N GLU A 190 -4.88 -6.96 -18.92
CA GLU A 190 -5.33 -7.47 -17.62
C GLU A 190 -4.66 -6.72 -16.45
N TYR A 191 -3.38 -6.33 -16.60
CA TYR A 191 -2.68 -5.42 -15.68
C TYR A 191 -3.35 -4.05 -15.58
N THR A 192 -3.68 -3.40 -16.70
CA THR A 192 -4.33 -2.07 -16.65
C THR A 192 -5.70 -2.12 -16.00
N SER A 193 -6.52 -3.14 -16.27
CA SER A 193 -7.86 -3.26 -15.69
C SER A 193 -7.83 -3.58 -14.18
N SER A 194 -6.89 -4.42 -13.72
CA SER A 194 -6.72 -4.73 -12.29
C SER A 194 -6.20 -3.54 -11.49
N LEU A 195 -5.23 -2.79 -12.02
CA LEU A 195 -4.74 -1.56 -11.41
C LEU A 195 -5.78 -0.41 -11.42
N ILE A 196 -6.59 -0.30 -12.48
CA ILE A 196 -7.69 0.67 -12.53
C ILE A 196 -8.79 0.31 -11.52
N ARG A 197 -8.97 -0.98 -11.16
CA ARG A 197 -9.89 -1.37 -10.06
C ARG A 197 -9.38 -0.97 -8.67
N MET A 198 -8.06 -0.94 -8.45
CA MET A 198 -7.46 -0.39 -7.23
C MET A 198 -7.69 1.13 -7.05
N LYS A 199 -8.16 1.84 -8.09
CA LYS A 199 -8.39 3.31 -8.13
C LYS A 199 -9.27 3.83 -6.98
N THR A 200 -10.08 2.99 -6.35
CA THR A 200 -11.12 3.39 -5.37
C THR A 200 -10.81 3.02 -3.93
N ARG A 201 -9.75 2.25 -3.64
CA ARG A 201 -9.51 1.72 -2.29
C ARG A 201 -8.32 2.37 -1.60
N GLU A 202 -8.35 2.35 -0.28
CA GLU A 202 -7.54 3.00 0.77
C GLU A 202 -5.99 3.01 0.60
N TYR A 203 -5.45 2.58 -0.54
CA TYR A 203 -4.03 2.42 -0.79
C TYR A 203 -3.36 3.63 -1.47
N ARG A 204 -4.12 4.68 -1.80
CA ARG A 204 -3.62 5.91 -2.46
C ARG A 204 -2.46 6.57 -1.70
N GLU A 205 -2.43 6.45 -0.38
CA GLU A 205 -1.39 7.03 0.47
C GLU A 205 -0.03 6.33 0.30
N PHE A 206 -0.03 5.04 -0.05
CA PHE A 206 1.20 4.25 -0.20
C PHE A 206 1.93 4.50 -1.53
N PHE A 207 1.26 5.03 -2.55
CA PHE A 207 1.87 5.32 -3.87
C PHE A 207 2.69 6.62 -3.91
N PHE A 208 2.52 7.51 -2.94
CA PHE A 208 3.30 8.75 -2.88
C PHE A 208 4.80 8.50 -2.71
N TRP A 209 5.17 7.66 -1.74
CA TRP A 209 6.57 7.44 -1.38
C TRP A 209 7.40 6.78 -2.51
N PRO A 210 6.91 5.74 -3.21
CA PRO A 210 7.58 5.22 -4.41
C PRO A 210 7.89 6.30 -5.44
N PHE A 211 6.95 7.19 -5.72
CA PHE A 211 7.20 8.28 -6.66
C PHE A 211 8.20 9.31 -6.15
N PHE A 212 8.05 9.72 -4.89
CA PHE A 212 8.99 10.65 -4.28
C PHE A 212 10.42 10.09 -4.37
N ILE A 213 10.60 8.78 -4.15
CA ILE A 213 11.89 8.10 -4.30
C ILE A 213 12.39 8.16 -5.74
N LEU A 214 11.54 7.94 -6.75
CA LEU A 214 11.95 8.04 -8.16
C LEU A 214 12.48 9.44 -8.50
N VAL A 215 11.76 10.49 -8.09
CA VAL A 215 12.19 11.88 -8.30
C VAL A 215 13.46 12.20 -7.52
N ALA A 216 13.58 11.69 -6.29
CA ALA A 216 14.77 11.86 -5.45
C ALA A 216 15.99 11.16 -6.05
N VAL A 217 15.85 9.94 -6.56
CA VAL A 217 16.91 9.18 -7.24
C VAL A 217 17.41 9.92 -8.47
N PHE A 218 16.49 10.36 -9.35
CA PHE A 218 16.86 11.18 -10.51
C PHE A 218 17.68 12.40 -10.09
N SER A 219 17.16 13.14 -9.10
CA SER A 219 17.79 14.38 -8.64
C SER A 219 19.16 14.15 -8.00
N PHE A 220 19.30 13.08 -7.21
CA PHE A 220 20.55 12.72 -6.57
C PHE A 220 21.61 12.26 -7.58
N CYS A 221 21.23 11.42 -8.55
CA CYS A 221 22.11 11.02 -9.64
C CYS A 221 22.53 12.22 -10.48
N PHE A 222 21.60 13.13 -10.81
CA PHE A 222 21.89 14.37 -11.51
C PHE A 222 22.96 15.20 -10.79
N THR A 223 22.76 15.52 -9.51
CA THR A 223 23.73 16.34 -8.76
C THR A 223 25.07 15.63 -8.56
N THR A 224 25.05 14.32 -8.35
CA THR A 224 26.28 13.52 -8.19
C THR A 224 27.09 13.45 -9.48
N SER A 225 26.42 13.27 -10.62
CA SER A 225 27.08 13.29 -11.93
C SER A 225 27.53 14.68 -12.36
N THR A 226 26.83 15.74 -11.95
CA THR A 226 27.31 17.12 -12.11
C THR A 226 28.57 17.38 -11.30
N LEU A 227 28.64 16.91 -10.05
CA LEU A 227 29.85 16.98 -9.23
C LEU A 227 30.99 16.19 -9.89
N GLY A 228 30.73 14.95 -10.28
CA GLY A 228 31.71 14.08 -10.94
C GLY A 228 32.20 14.63 -12.27
N GLY A 229 31.31 15.19 -13.10
CA GLY A 229 31.65 15.82 -14.37
C GLY A 229 32.43 17.11 -14.21
N THR A 230 32.10 17.92 -13.19
CA THR A 230 32.88 19.10 -12.80
C THR A 230 34.30 18.69 -12.41
N PHE A 231 34.42 17.72 -11.51
CA PHE A 231 35.71 17.22 -11.03
C PHE A 231 36.55 16.61 -12.15
N PHE A 232 35.93 15.80 -13.03
CA PHE A 232 36.59 15.24 -14.20
C PHE A 232 37.12 16.33 -15.14
N ARG A 233 36.32 17.37 -15.40
CA ARG A 233 36.74 18.50 -16.24
C ARG A 233 37.92 19.26 -15.65
N ILE A 234 37.94 19.49 -14.34
CA ILE A 234 39.06 20.16 -13.66
C ILE A 234 40.35 19.34 -13.75
N ILE A 235 40.26 18.01 -13.67
CA ILE A 235 41.45 17.14 -13.77
C ILE A 235 42.00 17.07 -15.18
N VAL A 236 41.12 17.00 -16.19
CA VAL A 236 41.51 16.73 -17.57
C VAL A 236 41.79 18.01 -18.36
N SER A 237 41.18 19.13 -17.99
CA SER A 237 41.32 20.42 -18.69
C SER A 237 41.93 21.46 -17.76
N ASP A 238 42.85 22.28 -18.29
CA ASP A 238 43.37 23.44 -17.57
C ASP A 238 42.29 24.53 -17.50
N MET A 239 41.52 24.51 -16.41
CA MET A 239 40.34 25.35 -16.23
C MET A 239 40.67 26.58 -15.40
N ALA A 240 40.43 27.74 -16.00
CA ALA A 240 40.60 29.04 -15.35
C ALA A 240 39.25 29.57 -14.85
N PHE A 241 39.09 29.76 -13.54
CA PHE A 241 37.89 30.31 -12.92
C PHE A 241 38.10 31.78 -12.55
N GLY A 242 37.16 32.64 -12.90
CA GLY A 242 37.18 34.04 -12.49
C GLY A 242 35.78 34.57 -12.24
N TRP A 243 35.68 35.66 -11.50
CA TRP A 243 34.38 36.26 -11.21
C TRP A 243 34.20 37.58 -11.96
N GLN A 244 32.96 37.84 -12.35
CA GLN A 244 32.55 39.11 -12.91
C GLN A 244 31.15 39.42 -12.38
N SER A 245 30.96 40.62 -11.84
CA SER A 245 29.65 41.09 -11.39
C SER A 245 29.42 42.53 -11.83
N THR A 246 28.22 42.80 -12.34
CA THR A 246 27.75 44.17 -12.61
C THR A 246 27.18 44.84 -11.35
N LEU A 247 26.78 44.05 -10.35
CA LEU A 247 26.11 44.52 -9.13
C LEU A 247 27.08 44.66 -7.93
N MET A 248 28.17 43.90 -7.91
CA MET A 248 29.17 43.89 -6.83
C MET A 248 30.53 44.27 -7.40
N THR A 249 31.01 45.47 -7.06
CA THR A 249 32.31 45.98 -7.51
C THR A 249 33.43 45.82 -6.48
N ASN A 250 33.08 45.47 -5.23
CA ASN A 250 34.03 45.29 -4.12
C ASN A 250 34.35 43.79 -3.92
N SER A 251 35.64 43.45 -3.98
CA SER A 251 36.19 42.11 -3.75
C SER A 251 35.99 41.62 -2.31
N GLU A 252 36.01 42.53 -1.32
CA GLU A 252 35.80 42.18 0.09
C GLU A 252 34.43 41.55 0.31
N ARG A 253 33.37 42.11 -0.30
CA ARG A 253 32.01 41.55 -0.17
C ARG A 253 31.86 40.17 -0.79
N ILE A 254 32.64 39.90 -1.85
CA ILE A 254 32.63 38.58 -2.50
C ILE A 254 33.37 37.58 -1.63
N HIS A 255 34.49 37.98 -1.05
CA HIS A 255 35.21 37.18 -0.07
C HIS A 255 34.30 36.84 1.12
N ASP A 256 33.65 37.83 1.74
CA ASP A 256 32.73 37.62 2.87
C ASP A 256 31.58 36.66 2.52
N LEU A 257 30.99 36.81 1.32
CA LEU A 257 29.93 35.93 0.85
C LEU A 257 30.42 34.49 0.69
N VAL A 258 31.59 34.31 0.09
CA VAL A 258 32.21 33.00 -0.15
C VAL A 258 32.61 32.33 1.16
N THR A 259 33.17 33.08 2.11
CA THR A 259 33.46 32.62 3.47
C THR A 259 32.18 32.21 4.20
N TRP A 260 31.10 32.99 4.10
CA TRP A 260 29.80 32.64 4.67
C TRP A 260 29.21 31.36 4.04
N MET A 261 29.30 31.22 2.72
CA MET A 261 28.89 30.01 2.03
C MET A 261 29.74 28.79 2.41
N ALA A 262 31.00 28.98 2.82
CA ALA A 262 31.89 27.90 3.23
C ALA A 262 31.70 27.43 4.68
N LEU A 263 30.81 28.06 5.46
CA LEU A 263 30.53 27.68 6.86
C LEU A 263 30.27 26.17 7.10
N PRO A 264 29.56 25.43 6.22
CA PRO A 264 29.29 24.01 6.49
C PRO A 264 30.54 23.12 6.51
N TRP A 265 31.64 23.53 5.87
CA TRP A 265 32.86 22.74 5.74
C TRP A 265 34.17 23.41 6.20
N SER A 266 34.18 24.73 6.33
CA SER A 266 35.37 25.51 6.74
C SER A 266 35.93 25.12 8.11
N TRP A 267 35.11 24.53 9.00
CA TRP A 267 35.55 24.13 10.33
C TRP A 267 36.44 22.86 10.37
N PHE A 268 36.44 22.03 9.32
CA PHE A 268 37.27 20.83 9.24
C PHE A 268 38.21 20.79 8.04
N MET A 269 38.02 21.67 7.06
CA MET A 269 38.85 21.75 5.88
C MET A 269 39.96 22.79 6.06
N PRO A 270 41.19 22.56 5.56
CA PRO A 270 42.21 23.60 5.54
C PRO A 270 41.71 24.88 4.86
N GLU A 271 42.08 26.03 5.40
CA GLU A 271 41.62 27.35 4.92
C GLU A 271 41.86 27.55 3.42
N THR A 272 42.99 27.05 2.91
CA THR A 272 43.38 27.09 1.49
C THR A 272 42.46 26.31 0.55
N LEU A 273 41.71 25.33 1.07
CA LEU A 273 40.75 24.51 0.31
C LEU A 273 39.30 24.90 0.63
N ALA A 274 39.05 25.55 1.78
CA ALA A 274 37.73 25.91 2.22
C ALA A 274 37.11 27.00 1.33
N HIS A 275 37.90 28.04 1.00
CA HIS A 275 37.52 29.12 0.11
C HIS A 275 38.75 29.87 -0.43
N PRO A 276 38.65 30.60 -1.56
CA PRO A 276 39.70 31.52 -2.00
C PRO A 276 39.92 32.62 -0.96
N THR A 277 41.19 33.01 -0.80
CA THR A 277 41.60 34.16 0.02
C THR A 277 41.23 35.49 -0.64
N LEU A 278 41.21 36.59 0.11
CA LEU A 278 40.90 37.92 -0.43
C LEU A 278 41.80 38.29 -1.63
N ALA A 279 43.11 38.01 -1.54
CA ALA A 279 44.05 38.25 -2.63
C ALA A 279 43.71 37.42 -3.88
N GLN A 280 43.31 36.16 -3.71
CA GLN A 280 42.88 35.31 -4.82
C GLN A 280 41.54 35.75 -5.43
N VAL A 281 40.62 36.27 -4.61
CA VAL A 281 39.38 36.89 -5.10
C VAL A 281 39.72 38.13 -5.92
N GLU A 282 40.61 39.01 -5.46
CA GLU A 282 41.04 40.20 -6.21
C GLU A 282 41.74 39.82 -7.53
N GLY A 283 42.68 38.89 -7.48
CA GLY A 283 43.46 38.42 -8.63
C GLY A 283 42.67 37.61 -9.67
N SER A 284 41.48 37.13 -9.33
CA SER A 284 40.58 36.39 -10.24
C SER A 284 39.41 37.23 -10.78
N ARG A 285 39.43 38.55 -10.57
CA ARG A 285 38.42 39.48 -11.09
C ARG A 285 38.59 39.70 -12.60
N ILE A 286 37.56 39.37 -13.37
CA ILE A 286 37.56 39.57 -14.83
C ILE A 286 37.11 41.00 -15.16
N ILE A 287 38.02 41.84 -15.67
CA ILE A 287 37.73 43.20 -16.13
C ILE A 287 37.70 43.22 -17.67
N LEU A 288 36.56 43.62 -18.25
CA LEU A 288 36.34 43.60 -19.70
C LEU A 288 37.37 44.43 -20.51
N LYS A 289 37.96 45.46 -19.88
CA LYS A 289 38.85 46.43 -20.54
C LYS A 289 40.32 46.01 -20.58
N ASP A 290 40.77 45.13 -19.68
CA ASP A 290 42.21 44.89 -19.45
C ASP A 290 42.76 43.66 -20.19
N GLY A 291 41.92 42.95 -20.96
CA GLY A 291 42.33 41.72 -21.64
C GLY A 291 42.70 40.58 -20.67
N ILE A 292 42.88 39.37 -21.19
CA ILE A 292 43.09 38.16 -20.36
C ILE A 292 44.54 38.04 -19.85
N SER A 293 45.48 38.75 -20.48
CA SER A 293 46.92 38.67 -20.20
C SER A 293 47.37 39.27 -18.86
N VAL A 294 46.49 40.03 -18.19
CA VAL A 294 46.80 40.70 -16.91
C VAL A 294 46.36 39.85 -15.69
N LEU A 295 45.60 38.78 -15.91
CA LEU A 295 45.13 37.88 -14.85
C LEU A 295 46.24 36.90 -14.43
N ALA A 296 46.55 36.84 -13.13
CA ALA A 296 47.52 35.89 -12.60
C ALA A 296 46.95 34.46 -12.64
N THR A 297 47.48 33.60 -13.52
CA THR A 297 47.01 32.21 -13.73
C THR A 297 46.85 31.41 -12.44
N ARG A 298 47.66 31.70 -11.42
CA ARG A 298 47.64 31.02 -10.12
C ARG A 298 46.35 31.27 -9.31
N ASP A 299 45.77 32.46 -9.41
CA ASP A 299 44.58 32.83 -8.65
C ASP A 299 43.31 32.25 -9.28
N LEU A 300 43.33 31.95 -10.58
CA LEU A 300 42.19 31.42 -11.31
C LEU A 300 41.93 29.93 -11.02
N VAL A 301 42.92 29.20 -10.50
CA VAL A 301 42.75 27.80 -10.08
C VAL A 301 42.21 27.69 -8.65
N SER A 302 42.27 28.76 -7.84
CA SER A 302 41.93 28.71 -6.41
C SER A 302 40.45 28.36 -6.10
N TRP A 303 39.54 28.53 -7.06
CA TRP A 303 38.10 28.39 -6.85
C TRP A 303 37.59 26.96 -6.88
N TRP A 304 38.28 26.03 -7.53
CA TRP A 304 37.73 24.70 -7.79
C TRP A 304 37.38 23.89 -6.53
N PRO A 305 38.17 23.91 -5.43
CA PRO A 305 37.81 23.18 -4.22
C PRO A 305 36.52 23.70 -3.60
N PHE A 306 36.40 25.03 -3.51
CA PHE A 306 35.21 25.72 -3.02
C PHE A 306 33.97 25.37 -3.86
N LEU A 307 34.09 25.37 -5.18
CA LEU A 307 32.98 25.05 -6.08
C LEU A 307 32.52 23.58 -5.95
N CYS A 308 33.46 22.64 -5.86
CA CYS A 308 33.15 21.22 -5.65
C CYS A 308 32.50 20.98 -4.28
N LEU A 309 33.03 21.61 -3.22
CA LEU A 309 32.46 21.53 -1.87
C LEU A 309 31.06 22.17 -1.82
N GLY A 310 30.87 23.28 -2.52
CA GLY A 310 29.57 23.93 -2.68
C GLY A 310 28.53 23.01 -3.31
N ILE A 311 28.86 22.35 -4.44
CA ILE A 311 27.96 21.35 -5.04
C ILE A 311 27.69 20.20 -4.07
N PHE A 312 28.71 19.70 -3.39
CA PHE A 312 28.55 18.58 -2.46
C PHE A 312 27.61 18.93 -1.29
N PHE A 313 27.87 20.02 -0.57
CA PHE A 313 27.11 20.39 0.64
C PHE A 313 25.73 20.97 0.36
N TYR A 314 25.56 21.70 -0.74
CA TYR A 314 24.29 22.38 -1.04
C TYR A 314 23.42 21.68 -2.06
N ALA A 315 23.96 20.75 -2.86
CA ALA A 315 23.20 20.00 -3.84
C ALA A 315 23.18 18.48 -3.55
N VAL A 316 24.34 17.83 -3.49
CA VAL A 316 24.42 16.35 -3.38
C VAL A 316 23.94 15.87 -2.01
N LEU A 317 24.49 16.40 -0.93
CA LEU A 317 24.22 15.95 0.43
C LEU A 317 22.74 16.13 0.82
N PRO A 318 22.10 17.31 0.61
CA PRO A 318 20.68 17.48 0.94
C PRO A 318 19.78 16.55 0.12
N ARG A 319 20.11 16.28 -1.15
CA ARG A 319 19.36 15.33 -1.99
C ARG A 319 19.52 13.89 -1.51
N GLY A 320 20.73 13.51 -1.08
CA GLY A 320 20.98 12.21 -0.46
C GLY A 320 20.16 12.02 0.82
N ILE A 321 20.12 13.04 1.69
CA ILE A 321 19.29 13.04 2.90
C ILE A 321 17.81 12.90 2.56
N LEU A 322 17.29 13.68 1.61
CA LEU A 322 15.89 13.58 1.18
C LEU A 322 15.55 12.19 0.61
N MET A 323 16.44 11.60 -0.18
CA MET A 323 16.28 10.23 -0.70
C MET A 323 16.19 9.21 0.44
N ILE A 324 17.10 9.28 1.42
CA ILE A 324 17.09 8.41 2.61
C ILE A 324 15.79 8.59 3.40
N ILE A 325 15.36 9.84 3.66
CA ILE A 325 14.09 10.13 4.32
C ILE A 325 12.93 9.48 3.57
N GLY A 326 12.91 9.57 2.24
CA GLY A 326 11.89 8.93 1.40
C GLY A 326 11.83 7.42 1.58
N ILE A 327 12.98 6.75 1.58
CA ILE A 327 13.09 5.28 1.78
C ILE A 327 12.64 4.90 3.19
N LEU A 328 13.10 5.62 4.21
CA LEU A 328 12.73 5.36 5.61
C LEU A 328 11.23 5.59 5.83
N ALA A 329 10.67 6.67 5.28
CA ALA A 329 9.26 6.98 5.40
C ALA A 329 8.37 5.96 4.66
N GLN A 330 8.82 5.44 3.52
CA GLN A 330 8.14 4.33 2.85
C GLN A 330 8.10 3.08 3.73
N ASN A 331 9.25 2.69 4.29
CA ASN A 331 9.37 1.52 5.15
C ASN A 331 8.52 1.67 6.42
N HIS A 332 8.47 2.88 6.99
CA HIS A 332 7.63 3.19 8.14
C HIS A 332 6.14 3.13 7.80
N ALA A 333 5.74 3.69 6.66
CA ALA A 333 4.36 3.65 6.19
C ALA A 333 3.89 2.20 5.94
N LEU A 334 4.72 1.37 5.31
CA LEU A 334 4.46 -0.06 5.11
C LEU A 334 4.50 -0.85 6.42
N GLY A 335 5.36 -0.47 7.36
CA GLY A 335 5.44 -1.09 8.69
C GLY A 335 4.17 -0.88 9.53
N ARG A 336 3.52 0.28 9.36
CA ARG A 336 2.24 0.62 9.99
C ARG A 336 1.01 0.08 9.25
N PHE A 337 1.21 -0.73 8.21
CA PHE A 337 0.08 -1.36 7.53
C PHE A 337 -0.67 -2.28 8.49
N ASP A 338 -1.89 -1.88 8.83
CA ASP A 338 -2.76 -2.62 9.74
C ASP A 338 -3.48 -3.73 8.97
N PHE A 339 -3.21 -4.98 9.34
CA PHE A 339 -3.89 -6.15 8.79
C PHE A 339 -5.23 -6.43 9.49
N ASP A 340 -5.54 -5.76 10.60
CA ASP A 340 -6.82 -5.89 11.30
C ASP A 340 -7.96 -5.13 10.59
N ARG A 341 -7.67 -4.49 9.45
CA ARG A 341 -8.64 -3.72 8.69
C ARG A 341 -9.84 -4.59 8.29
N PRO A 342 -11.06 -4.01 8.26
CA PRO A 342 -12.27 -4.71 7.84
C PRO A 342 -12.15 -5.45 6.50
N VAL A 343 -11.34 -4.95 5.57
CA VAL A 343 -11.10 -5.58 4.27
C VAL A 343 -10.49 -6.99 4.38
N PHE A 344 -9.54 -7.21 5.30
CA PHE A 344 -8.82 -8.48 5.44
C PHE A 344 -9.49 -9.49 6.37
N ARG A 345 -10.38 -9.02 7.26
CA ARG A 345 -11.09 -9.89 8.20
C ARG A 345 -11.87 -11.03 7.54
N PRO A 346 -12.63 -10.84 6.43
CA PRO A 346 -13.29 -11.93 5.73
C PRO A 346 -12.31 -13.02 5.27
N LEU A 347 -11.11 -12.63 4.82
CA LEU A 347 -10.07 -13.58 4.43
C LEU A 347 -9.55 -14.36 5.63
N ILE A 348 -9.26 -13.68 6.74
CA ILE A 348 -8.80 -14.31 8.00
C ILE A 348 -9.83 -15.34 8.50
N ILE A 349 -11.10 -14.94 8.60
CA ILE A 349 -12.22 -15.81 9.00
C ILE A 349 -12.30 -17.01 8.07
N ARG A 350 -12.23 -16.79 6.76
CA ARG A 350 -12.33 -17.85 5.74
C ARG A 350 -11.19 -18.86 5.85
N ILE A 351 -9.96 -18.42 6.05
CA ILE A 351 -8.79 -19.30 6.19
C ILE A 351 -8.87 -20.12 7.48
N GLN A 352 -9.41 -19.55 8.56
CA GLN A 352 -9.54 -20.23 9.86
C GLN A 352 -10.76 -21.15 9.96
N SER A 353 -11.75 -20.98 9.08
CA SER A 353 -12.99 -21.76 9.08
C SER A 353 -12.74 -23.24 8.75
N PRO A 354 -13.13 -24.19 9.62
CA PRO A 354 -13.02 -25.61 9.30
C PRO A 354 -14.05 -26.01 8.22
N VAL A 355 -13.59 -26.72 7.19
CA VAL A 355 -14.48 -27.32 6.18
C VAL A 355 -15.19 -28.51 6.83
N GLN A 356 -16.45 -28.34 7.20
CA GLN A 356 -17.37 -29.47 7.37
C GLN A 356 -17.93 -29.83 5.99
N ASP A 357 -17.64 -31.04 5.54
CA ASP A 357 -18.32 -31.65 4.40
C ASP A 357 -19.81 -31.81 4.77
N ALA A 358 -20.62 -30.84 4.37
CA ALA A 358 -22.07 -30.91 4.45
C ALA A 358 -22.66 -31.64 3.22
N ASP A 359 -21.96 -32.65 2.72
CA ASP A 359 -22.53 -33.72 1.90
C ASP A 359 -22.39 -35.00 2.73
N THR A 360 -23.07 -35.03 3.88
CA THR A 360 -23.54 -36.32 4.40
C THR A 360 -24.71 -36.69 3.50
N ASP A 361 -24.45 -37.64 2.62
CA ASP A 361 -25.37 -38.22 1.66
C ASP A 361 -26.78 -38.43 2.28
N PRO A 362 -27.88 -37.90 1.70
CA PRO A 362 -29.24 -38.11 2.21
C PRO A 362 -29.71 -39.57 2.16
N SER A 363 -28.86 -40.49 1.70
CA SER A 363 -29.16 -41.90 1.50
C SER A 363 -29.22 -42.74 2.78
N PHE A 364 -28.89 -42.20 3.95
CA PHE A 364 -28.99 -42.90 5.25
C PHE A 364 -30.18 -42.44 6.13
N VAL A 365 -31.39 -42.42 5.58
CA VAL A 365 -32.63 -42.68 6.34
C VAL A 365 -33.56 -43.57 5.53
N LYS A 366 -33.16 -44.83 5.35
CA LYS A 366 -34.06 -45.95 5.07
C LYS A 366 -33.67 -47.15 5.94
N THR A 367 -33.95 -47.02 7.23
CA THR A 367 -34.17 -48.14 8.14
C THR A 367 -35.57 -47.88 8.67
N GLY A 368 -36.61 -48.46 8.09
CA GLY A 368 -36.90 -49.87 8.26
C GLY A 368 -37.70 -49.99 9.54
N LEU A 369 -39.04 -49.99 9.42
CA LEU A 369 -39.90 -50.50 10.48
C LEU A 369 -39.49 -51.94 10.78
N PRO A 370 -39.38 -52.30 12.06
CA PRO A 370 -40.17 -53.43 12.53
C PRO A 370 -40.88 -53.10 13.85
N GLY A 371 -42.15 -53.47 13.92
CA GLY A 371 -42.83 -53.68 15.19
C GLY A 371 -42.39 -55.00 15.84
N GLY A 372 -42.74 -55.15 17.12
CA GLY A 372 -42.82 -56.45 17.80
C GLY A 372 -41.84 -56.63 18.96
N ASP A 373 -42.35 -56.34 20.16
CA ASP A 373 -42.07 -56.91 21.48
C ASP A 373 -40.90 -57.90 21.66
N SER A 374 -40.03 -57.61 22.63
CA SER A 374 -39.83 -58.36 23.89
C SER A 374 -38.46 -58.05 24.54
N SER A 375 -38.48 -57.71 25.83
CA SER A 375 -37.35 -57.83 26.79
C SER A 375 -37.37 -59.26 27.39
N PRO A 376 -36.37 -59.77 28.18
CA PRO A 376 -35.43 -59.03 29.04
C PRO A 376 -33.98 -59.60 29.21
N ASP A 377 -33.19 -58.84 30.00
CA ASP A 377 -32.02 -59.19 30.83
C ASP A 377 -30.76 -59.85 30.24
N ILE A 378 -29.59 -59.22 30.53
CA ILE A 378 -28.50 -59.78 31.36
C ILE A 378 -27.45 -58.68 31.55
N GLY A 379 -27.17 -58.34 32.82
CA GLY A 379 -26.07 -57.47 33.20
C GLY A 379 -24.71 -58.16 33.10
N LEU A 380 -23.68 -57.37 32.82
CA LEU A 380 -22.28 -57.71 33.09
C LEU A 380 -21.50 -56.43 33.39
N MET A 381 -21.18 -56.26 34.68
CA MET A 381 -20.05 -55.43 35.11
C MET A 381 -18.76 -56.04 34.56
N VAL A 382 -17.96 -55.26 33.83
CA VAL A 382 -16.52 -55.50 33.72
C VAL A 382 -15.82 -54.13 33.70
N SER A 383 -15.06 -53.87 34.77
CA SER A 383 -14.00 -52.86 34.84
C SER A 383 -12.91 -53.17 33.80
N PRO A 384 -12.17 -52.18 33.28
CA PRO A 384 -10.75 -52.28 33.55
C PRO A 384 -10.05 -50.95 33.85
N ALA A 385 -9.09 -51.10 34.75
CA ALA A 385 -8.02 -50.19 35.07
C ALA A 385 -7.14 -49.85 33.85
N ASP A 386 -6.64 -48.62 33.89
CA ASP A 386 -5.29 -48.19 33.52
C ASP A 386 -4.62 -48.88 32.32
N HIS A 387 -4.84 -48.28 31.15
CA HIS A 387 -3.77 -48.18 30.16
C HIS A 387 -3.64 -46.72 29.70
N ASP A 388 -2.59 -46.08 30.21
CA ASP A 388 -2.03 -44.84 29.71
C ASP A 388 -1.78 -44.94 28.19
N LEU A 389 -2.50 -44.10 27.43
CA LEU A 389 -2.18 -43.77 26.04
C LEU A 389 -1.97 -42.25 25.93
N PRO A 390 -0.87 -41.79 25.30
CA PRO A 390 -0.47 -40.40 25.32
C PRO A 390 -1.26 -39.57 24.30
N GLY A 391 -1.70 -38.40 24.73
CA GLY A 391 -2.01 -37.28 23.84
C GLY A 391 -3.43 -37.29 23.26
N LYS A 392 -4.41 -36.86 24.08
CA LYS A 392 -5.57 -36.14 23.52
C LYS A 392 -5.02 -35.00 22.64
N PRO A 393 -5.41 -34.87 21.36
CA PRO A 393 -5.06 -33.67 20.61
C PRO A 393 -5.63 -32.50 21.39
N GLN A 394 -4.75 -31.62 21.88
CA GLN A 394 -5.14 -30.33 22.40
C GLN A 394 -5.95 -29.66 21.28
N ASN A 395 -7.26 -29.60 21.46
CA ASN A 395 -8.15 -28.79 20.65
C ASN A 395 -7.61 -27.37 20.75
N LEU A 396 -6.86 -26.95 19.74
CA LEU A 396 -6.45 -25.57 19.54
C LEU A 396 -7.75 -24.76 19.60
N VAL A 397 -7.89 -23.96 20.65
CA VAL A 397 -8.96 -22.98 20.79
C VAL A 397 -8.82 -22.04 19.61
N ILE A 398 -9.60 -22.27 18.55
CA ILE A 398 -9.81 -21.28 17.50
C ILE A 398 -10.47 -20.12 18.23
N SER A 399 -9.81 -18.96 18.29
CA SER A 399 -10.36 -17.79 18.95
C SER A 399 -11.67 -17.43 18.25
N ALA A 400 -12.82 -17.80 18.84
CA ALA A 400 -14.11 -17.60 18.24
C ALA A 400 -14.39 -16.09 18.17
N HIS A 401 -14.63 -15.57 16.97
CA HIS A 401 -14.84 -14.14 16.78
C HIS A 401 -16.21 -13.78 17.33
N LYS A 402 -16.26 -12.84 18.28
CA LYS A 402 -17.50 -12.50 19.00
C LYS A 402 -18.41 -11.68 18.10
N ALA A 403 -19.64 -12.14 17.88
CA ALA A 403 -20.64 -11.46 17.08
C ALA A 403 -21.85 -11.03 17.91
N LEU A 404 -22.37 -9.83 17.60
CA LEU A 404 -23.70 -9.40 17.99
C LEU A 404 -24.65 -9.58 16.81
N VAL A 405 -25.81 -10.17 17.02
CA VAL A 405 -26.81 -10.35 15.95
C VAL A 405 -27.92 -9.31 16.13
N LEU A 406 -28.21 -8.53 15.11
CA LEU A 406 -29.33 -7.60 15.08
C LEU A 406 -30.45 -8.18 14.22
N ALA A 407 -31.63 -8.36 14.81
CA ALA A 407 -32.78 -8.93 14.13
C ALA A 407 -34.01 -8.01 14.26
N PRO A 408 -34.64 -7.58 13.16
CA PRO A 408 -35.86 -6.77 13.22
C PRO A 408 -36.97 -7.43 14.06
N ARG A 409 -37.49 -6.69 15.05
CA ARG A 409 -38.54 -7.15 15.99
C ARG A 409 -39.79 -7.66 15.29
N ALA A 410 -40.19 -6.96 14.24
CA ALA A 410 -41.42 -7.23 13.51
C ALA A 410 -41.35 -8.48 12.61
N ILE A 411 -40.13 -8.94 12.28
CA ILE A 411 -39.91 -9.93 11.21
C ILE A 411 -39.41 -11.26 11.79
N TYR A 412 -38.45 -11.22 12.73
CA TYR A 412 -37.82 -12.43 13.23
C TYR A 412 -38.30 -12.81 14.64
N SER A 413 -38.96 -13.96 14.74
CA SER A 413 -39.30 -14.59 16.03
C SER A 413 -38.07 -15.13 16.76
N ASP A 414 -38.21 -15.52 18.02
CA ASP A 414 -37.10 -16.08 18.80
C ASP A 414 -36.64 -17.45 18.28
N ALA A 415 -37.57 -18.25 17.77
CA ALA A 415 -37.26 -19.51 17.10
C ALA A 415 -36.45 -19.29 15.82
N ALA A 416 -36.76 -18.25 15.03
CA ALA A 416 -35.96 -17.87 13.87
C ALA A 416 -34.56 -17.38 14.30
N GLY A 417 -34.47 -16.60 15.38
CA GLY A 417 -33.22 -16.15 15.97
C GLY A 417 -32.29 -17.29 16.37
N GLN A 418 -32.81 -18.36 16.96
CA GLN A 418 -32.02 -19.55 17.32
C GLN A 418 -31.47 -20.27 16.07
N LYS A 419 -32.28 -20.43 15.02
CA LYS A 419 -31.81 -21.01 13.74
C LYS A 419 -30.69 -20.18 13.13
N ILE A 420 -30.83 -18.86 13.15
CA ILE A 420 -29.81 -17.92 12.65
C ILE A 420 -28.54 -18.02 13.50
N SER A 421 -28.65 -18.05 14.84
CA SER A 421 -27.51 -18.21 15.73
C SER A 421 -26.77 -19.51 15.48
N HIS A 422 -27.50 -20.61 15.30
CA HIS A 422 -26.93 -21.90 14.96
C HIS A 422 -26.21 -21.86 13.60
N TYR A 423 -26.81 -21.22 12.59
CA TYR A 423 -26.16 -21.04 11.30
C TYR A 423 -24.86 -20.23 11.41
N ILE A 424 -24.89 -19.12 12.11
CA ILE A 424 -23.73 -18.24 12.32
C ILE A 424 -22.62 -19.00 13.05
N HIS A 425 -22.96 -19.77 14.09
CA HIS A 425 -21.99 -20.58 14.82
C HIS A 425 -21.39 -21.69 13.94
N THR A 426 -22.22 -22.42 13.20
CA THR A 426 -21.79 -23.61 12.45
C THR A 426 -21.12 -23.27 11.11
N ARG A 427 -21.55 -22.21 10.43
CA ARG A 427 -21.05 -21.83 9.08
C ARG A 427 -20.08 -20.67 9.09
N LEU A 428 -20.25 -19.71 9.99
CA LEU A 428 -19.38 -18.53 10.08
C LEU A 428 -18.39 -18.61 11.24
N PHE A 429 -18.55 -19.59 12.15
CA PHE A 429 -17.68 -19.81 13.32
C PHE A 429 -17.59 -18.58 14.22
N PHE A 430 -18.67 -17.80 14.28
CA PHE A 430 -18.78 -16.67 15.19
C PHE A 430 -19.45 -17.12 16.48
N ASP A 431 -18.89 -16.64 17.60
CA ASP A 431 -19.49 -16.80 18.91
C ASP A 431 -20.57 -15.73 19.09
N VAL A 432 -21.84 -16.13 18.99
CA VAL A 432 -22.97 -15.21 19.11
C VAL A 432 -23.17 -14.87 20.59
N LYS A 433 -22.72 -13.68 20.98
CA LYS A 433 -22.87 -13.18 22.36
C LYS A 433 -24.33 -12.91 22.72
N GLU A 434 -25.04 -12.25 21.82
CA GLU A 434 -26.38 -11.74 22.06
C GLU A 434 -27.11 -11.52 20.73
N ILE A 435 -28.42 -11.78 20.74
CA ILE A 435 -29.36 -11.38 19.67
C ILE A 435 -30.14 -10.17 20.18
N ILE A 436 -29.89 -9.01 19.59
CA ILE A 436 -30.57 -7.76 19.93
C ILE A 436 -31.67 -7.50 18.91
N LYS A 437 -32.88 -7.24 19.39
CA LYS A 437 -34.01 -6.96 18.51
C LYS A 437 -34.10 -5.46 18.20
N ILE A 438 -34.13 -5.09 16.92
CA ILE A 438 -34.10 -3.70 16.41
C ILE A 438 -35.41 -3.28 15.76
N SER A 439 -35.67 -1.98 15.62
CA SER A 439 -36.81 -1.44 14.86
C SER A 439 -36.44 -0.99 13.44
N LEU A 440 -35.14 -0.91 13.09
CA LEU A 440 -34.62 -0.35 11.82
C LEU A 440 -34.86 1.16 11.69
N ASP A 441 -35.01 1.85 12.82
CA ASP A 441 -35.15 3.30 12.89
C ASP A 441 -34.02 3.87 13.78
N PRO A 442 -33.11 4.71 13.23
CA PRO A 442 -31.99 5.25 14.00
C PRO A 442 -32.41 6.02 15.25
N GLU A 443 -33.58 6.65 15.24
CA GLU A 443 -34.06 7.46 16.38
C GLU A 443 -34.59 6.56 17.52
N GLN A 444 -35.16 5.40 17.19
CA GLN A 444 -35.66 4.45 18.17
C GLN A 444 -34.57 3.49 18.67
N ASP A 445 -33.55 3.22 17.85
CA ASP A 445 -32.49 2.26 18.14
C ASP A 445 -31.20 2.92 18.75
N VAL A 446 -31.29 4.15 19.27
CA VAL A 446 -30.15 4.90 19.84
C VAL A 446 -29.44 4.13 20.97
N ASP A 447 -30.21 3.51 21.86
CA ASP A 447 -29.66 2.72 22.96
C ASP A 447 -28.89 1.48 22.47
N ILE A 448 -29.34 0.91 21.35
CA ILE A 448 -28.70 -0.24 20.71
C ILE A 448 -27.35 0.18 20.11
N PHE A 449 -27.29 1.35 19.48
CA PHE A 449 -26.04 1.90 18.95
C PHE A 449 -25.00 2.10 20.06
N ASN A 450 -25.43 2.61 21.22
CA ASN A 450 -24.58 2.75 22.40
C ASN A 450 -24.11 1.40 22.97
N ARG A 451 -25.00 0.39 23.02
CA ARG A 451 -24.62 -0.98 23.45
C ARG A 451 -23.58 -1.61 22.52
N ILE A 452 -23.73 -1.45 21.21
CA ILE A 452 -22.78 -1.99 20.22
C ILE A 452 -21.38 -1.42 20.44
N LYS A 453 -21.29 -0.10 20.66
CA LYS A 453 -20.03 0.61 20.91
C LYS A 453 -19.25 0.04 22.11
N ASN A 454 -19.95 -0.41 23.15
CA ASN A 454 -19.36 -0.90 24.41
C ASN A 454 -19.33 -2.43 24.54
N SER A 455 -19.81 -3.17 23.53
CA SER A 455 -20.02 -4.63 23.61
C SER A 455 -18.74 -5.48 23.64
N GLY A 456 -17.60 -4.92 23.22
CA GLY A 456 -16.36 -5.66 22.98
C GLY A 456 -16.56 -6.85 22.04
N ALA A 457 -17.50 -6.74 21.08
CA ALA A 457 -17.68 -7.70 20.00
C ALA A 457 -16.78 -7.31 18.80
N ASP A 458 -16.36 -8.31 18.04
CA ASP A 458 -15.50 -8.13 16.87
C ASP A 458 -16.29 -7.71 15.63
N GLN A 459 -17.59 -8.01 15.62
CA GLN A 459 -18.48 -7.81 14.47
C GLN A 459 -19.97 -7.79 14.85
N VAL A 460 -20.76 -7.13 14.01
CA VAL A 460 -22.23 -7.12 14.05
C VAL A 460 -22.77 -7.86 12.84
N VAL A 461 -23.76 -8.71 13.03
CA VAL A 461 -24.51 -9.39 11.97
C VAL A 461 -25.95 -8.89 12.00
N LEU A 462 -26.33 -8.06 11.04
CA LEU A 462 -27.71 -7.61 10.85
C LEU A 462 -28.43 -8.57 9.89
N VAL A 463 -29.56 -9.11 10.34
CA VAL A 463 -30.36 -10.05 9.55
C VAL A 463 -31.48 -9.29 8.84
N HIS A 464 -31.67 -9.55 7.55
CA HIS A 464 -32.73 -8.90 6.77
C HIS A 464 -33.27 -9.81 5.67
N GLU A 465 -34.51 -9.63 5.25
CA GLU A 465 -35.11 -10.44 4.19
C GLU A 465 -34.66 -9.95 2.81
N ALA A 466 -34.26 -10.87 1.94
CA ALA A 466 -33.74 -10.51 0.63
C ALA A 466 -34.80 -9.94 -0.32
N TRP A 467 -36.05 -10.40 -0.20
CA TRP A 467 -37.15 -9.99 -1.09
C TRP A 467 -37.53 -8.51 -0.91
N GLN A 468 -37.24 -7.93 0.27
CA GLN A 468 -37.46 -6.51 0.51
C GLN A 468 -36.39 -5.70 -0.24
N PRO A 469 -36.79 -4.69 -1.04
CA PRO A 469 -35.82 -3.93 -1.82
C PRO A 469 -34.94 -3.05 -0.91
N PRO A 470 -33.66 -2.82 -1.27
CA PRO A 470 -32.74 -1.97 -0.52
C PRO A 470 -33.11 -0.48 -0.68
N ILE A 471 -34.15 -0.04 0.02
CA ILE A 471 -34.64 1.35 -0.01
C ILE A 471 -33.68 2.31 0.70
N ARG A 472 -33.78 3.61 0.36
CA ARG A 472 -32.88 4.65 0.88
C ARG A 472 -32.85 4.72 2.41
N GLY A 473 -34.00 4.58 3.09
CA GLY A 473 -34.07 4.62 4.55
C GLY A 473 -33.26 3.50 5.21
N LEU A 474 -33.33 2.30 4.66
CA LEU A 474 -32.61 1.13 5.15
C LEU A 474 -31.09 1.25 4.92
N LEU A 475 -30.69 1.71 3.74
CA LEU A 475 -29.29 2.00 3.43
C LEU A 475 -28.72 3.12 4.32
N TYR A 476 -29.54 4.13 4.65
CA TYR A 476 -29.19 5.18 5.60
C TYR A 476 -29.00 4.61 7.02
N TYR A 477 -29.86 3.71 7.46
CA TYR A 477 -29.72 3.01 8.73
C TYR A 477 -28.39 2.25 8.82
N PHE A 478 -27.99 1.51 7.78
CA PHE A 478 -26.70 0.81 7.78
C PHE A 478 -25.51 1.76 7.87
N LYS A 479 -25.56 2.91 7.18
CA LYS A 479 -24.52 3.95 7.31
C LYS A 479 -24.46 4.53 8.71
N GLN A 480 -25.61 4.83 9.32
CA GLN A 480 -25.66 5.34 10.70
C GLN A 480 -25.11 4.32 11.69
N LEU A 481 -25.58 3.08 11.61
CA LEU A 481 -25.09 1.97 12.42
C LEU A 481 -23.57 1.82 12.30
N LYS A 482 -23.05 1.81 11.07
CA LYS A 482 -21.61 1.68 10.82
C LYS A 482 -20.80 2.88 11.32
N SER A 483 -21.37 4.10 11.31
CA SER A 483 -20.70 5.30 11.81
C SER A 483 -20.48 5.30 13.33
N VAL A 484 -21.34 4.60 14.09
CA VAL A 484 -21.23 4.48 15.55
C VAL A 484 -20.36 3.30 15.97
N MET A 485 -20.19 2.31 15.09
CA MET A 485 -19.33 1.15 15.33
C MET A 485 -17.85 1.54 15.37
N PRO A 486 -17.03 0.90 16.23
CA PRO A 486 -15.57 1.07 16.20
C PRO A 486 -15.03 0.78 14.80
N GLY A 487 -14.01 1.54 14.36
CA GLY A 487 -13.49 1.45 12.99
C GLY A 487 -13.05 0.04 12.55
N LYS A 488 -12.60 -0.79 13.49
CA LYS A 488 -12.19 -2.19 13.25
C LYS A 488 -13.35 -3.19 13.16
N MET A 489 -14.56 -2.81 13.59
CA MET A 489 -15.72 -3.71 13.67
C MET A 489 -16.41 -3.86 12.31
N LEU A 490 -16.71 -5.08 11.91
CA LEU A 490 -17.43 -5.36 10.66
C LEU A 490 -18.95 -5.35 10.85
N LEU A 491 -19.69 -4.81 9.88
CA LEU A 491 -21.13 -4.98 9.74
C LEU A 491 -21.40 -6.00 8.64
N TRP A 492 -21.95 -7.15 9.01
CA TRP A 492 -22.42 -8.17 8.09
C TRP A 492 -23.93 -8.05 7.91
N ILE A 493 -24.40 -7.88 6.69
CA ILE A 493 -25.81 -7.96 6.32
C ILE A 493 -26.06 -9.40 5.88
N LEU A 494 -26.74 -10.18 6.71
CA LEU A 494 -27.13 -11.55 6.43
C LEU A 494 -28.54 -11.56 5.84
N LEU A 495 -28.63 -11.78 4.53
CA LEU A 495 -29.89 -11.89 3.84
C LEU A 495 -30.51 -13.27 4.05
N THR A 496 -31.78 -13.31 4.42
CA THR A 496 -32.56 -14.55 4.57
C THR A 496 -33.67 -14.62 3.53
N GLY A 497 -34.25 -15.80 3.38
CA GLY A 497 -35.55 -15.95 2.74
C GLY A 497 -36.66 -15.32 3.59
N ASP A 498 -37.90 -15.71 3.31
CA ASP A 498 -39.08 -15.26 4.04
C ASP A 498 -39.05 -15.76 5.50
N ALA A 499 -39.01 -14.80 6.43
CA ALA A 499 -38.96 -15.05 7.86
C ALA A 499 -40.27 -15.64 8.43
N GLY A 500 -41.39 -15.45 7.72
CA GLY A 500 -42.69 -16.06 8.04
C GLY A 500 -42.79 -17.53 7.61
N SER A 501 -41.91 -17.99 6.72
CA SER A 501 -41.89 -19.36 6.25
C SER A 501 -41.08 -20.28 7.17
N LYS A 502 -41.35 -21.60 7.14
CA LYS A 502 -40.54 -22.58 7.90
C LYS A 502 -39.06 -22.61 7.45
N ASN A 503 -38.77 -22.11 6.25
CA ASN A 503 -37.48 -22.16 5.60
C ASN A 503 -36.84 -20.77 5.44
N LEU A 504 -35.91 -20.43 6.34
CA LEU A 504 -35.18 -19.17 6.31
C LEU A 504 -34.08 -19.12 5.22
N PHE A 505 -33.78 -20.26 4.60
CA PHE A 505 -32.74 -20.39 3.60
C PHE A 505 -33.19 -19.80 2.26
N MET A 506 -32.27 -19.10 1.60
CA MET A 506 -32.47 -18.54 0.27
C MET A 506 -32.07 -19.54 -0.80
N ASP A 507 -32.79 -19.53 -1.91
CA ASP A 507 -32.31 -20.18 -3.12
C ASP A 507 -31.07 -19.44 -3.64
N GLU A 508 -30.06 -20.19 -4.05
CA GLU A 508 -28.81 -19.64 -4.57
C GLU A 508 -28.97 -18.90 -5.90
N THR A 509 -30.09 -19.10 -6.61
CA THR A 509 -30.43 -18.44 -7.88
C THR A 509 -31.26 -17.16 -7.71
N ASP A 510 -31.57 -16.75 -6.47
CA ASP A 510 -32.38 -15.56 -6.21
C ASP A 510 -31.67 -14.27 -6.70
N GLY A 511 -32.28 -13.62 -7.69
CA GLY A 511 -31.80 -12.36 -8.27
C GLY A 511 -31.80 -11.18 -7.30
N ASN A 512 -32.53 -11.26 -6.17
CA ASN A 512 -32.56 -10.24 -5.14
C ASN A 512 -31.17 -10.01 -4.52
N PHE A 513 -30.36 -11.06 -4.39
CA PHE A 513 -29.01 -10.95 -3.85
C PHE A 513 -28.13 -10.01 -4.68
N GLU A 514 -28.22 -10.06 -6.01
CA GLU A 514 -27.44 -9.19 -6.90
C GLU A 514 -27.90 -7.73 -6.83
N ILE A 515 -29.20 -7.48 -6.62
CA ILE A 515 -29.74 -6.13 -6.40
C ILE A 515 -29.16 -5.55 -5.10
N TRP A 516 -29.20 -6.35 -4.03
CA TRP A 516 -28.62 -6.00 -2.73
C TRP A 516 -27.11 -5.76 -2.80
N LYS A 517 -26.37 -6.61 -3.51
CA LYS A 517 -24.93 -6.48 -3.73
C LYS A 517 -24.58 -5.15 -4.40
N LYS A 518 -25.32 -4.77 -5.45
CA LYS A 518 -25.16 -3.47 -6.12
C LYS A 518 -25.49 -2.29 -5.20
N ALA A 519 -26.54 -2.41 -4.39
CA ALA A 519 -26.95 -1.34 -3.47
C ALA A 519 -25.93 -1.11 -2.34
N VAL A 520 -25.43 -2.18 -1.72
CA VAL A 520 -24.39 -2.11 -0.68
C VAL A 520 -23.07 -1.60 -1.26
N PHE A 521 -22.70 -2.02 -2.48
CA PHE A 521 -21.49 -1.52 -3.15
C PHE A 521 -21.50 0.00 -3.34
N ARG A 522 -22.67 0.60 -3.62
CA ARG A 522 -22.85 2.06 -3.73
C ARG A 522 -22.68 2.83 -2.41
N LEU A 523 -22.62 2.14 -1.26
CA LEU A 523 -22.37 2.80 0.02
C LEU A 523 -20.92 3.25 0.17
N GLU A 524 -19.99 2.66 -0.60
CA GLU A 524 -18.55 2.94 -0.58
C GLU A 524 -17.89 2.73 0.80
N ASP A 525 -18.48 1.87 1.65
CA ASP A 525 -17.95 1.50 2.96
C ASP A 525 -17.43 0.06 2.96
N THR A 526 -16.12 -0.11 3.13
CA THR A 526 -15.45 -1.43 3.10
C THR A 526 -15.75 -2.29 4.33
N GLY A 527 -16.27 -1.67 5.40
CA GLY A 527 -16.66 -2.35 6.63
C GLY A 527 -18.08 -2.91 6.62
N ILE A 528 -18.84 -2.72 5.54
CA ILE A 528 -20.15 -3.34 5.33
C ILE A 528 -20.01 -4.50 4.34
N LYS A 529 -20.41 -5.69 4.75
CA LYS A 529 -20.31 -6.93 3.97
C LYS A 529 -21.67 -7.58 3.84
N LEU A 530 -21.95 -8.13 2.67
CA LEU A 530 -23.21 -8.80 2.36
C LEU A 530 -23.01 -10.32 2.33
N MET A 531 -23.92 -11.06 2.95
CA MET A 531 -23.99 -12.52 2.92
C MET A 531 -25.43 -12.97 2.70
N ARG A 532 -25.61 -14.21 2.27
CA ARG A 532 -26.91 -14.87 2.15
C ARG A 532 -26.93 -16.13 3.01
N LEU A 533 -28.08 -16.42 3.60
CA LEU A 533 -28.34 -17.65 4.33
C LEU A 533 -28.69 -18.74 3.29
N ILE A 534 -27.84 -19.76 3.15
CA ILE A 534 -28.00 -20.89 2.22
C ILE A 534 -28.11 -22.19 2.99
#